data_AF-A0A7T1I822-F1
#
_entry.id   AF-A0A7T1I822-F1
#
_cell.length_a   1.000
_cell.length_b   1.000
_cell.length_c   1.000
_cell.angle_alpha   90.00
_cell.angle_beta   90.00
_cell.angle_gamma   90.00
#
_symmetry.space_group_name_H-M   'P 1'
#
loop_
_entity.id
_entity.type
_entity.pdbx_description
1 polymer ?
#
loop_
_entity_poly.entity_id
_entity_poly.type
_entity_poly.pdbx_seq_one_letter_code
_entity_poly.pdbx_strand_id
1 'polypeptide(L)'
;MTLTASDLKELELALADRLYVQVAGWHLYLGDAGLAQTLAIECAGRIDQGAQVCARQALEAVQVPIGGGATRMPLARLMPAGQLRDLEEVLEPFCR
;
A
#
# COMPACT_ATOMS: atom_id res chain seq x y z
N MET A 1 -16.45 -5.17 7.35
CA MET A 1 -15.61 -5.96 8.24
C MET A 1 -14.39 -5.13 8.59
N THR A 2 -14.06 -5.06 9.87
CA THR A 2 -12.84 -4.38 10.33
C THR A 2 -11.79 -5.45 10.61
N LEU A 3 -10.59 -5.30 10.05
CA LEU A 3 -9.45 -6.17 10.36
C LEU A 3 -9.18 -6.19 11.87
N THR A 4 -8.78 -7.35 12.38
CA THR A 4 -8.26 -7.42 13.75
C THR A 4 -6.89 -6.73 13.83
N ALA A 5 -6.44 -6.39 15.04
CA ALA A 5 -5.12 -5.79 15.22
C ALA A 5 -3.97 -6.70 14.75
N SER A 6 -4.13 -8.02 14.90
CA SER A 6 -3.16 -9.01 14.39
C SER A 6 -3.15 -9.04 12.87
N ASP A 7 -4.32 -9.09 12.22
CA ASP A 7 -4.40 -9.14 10.75
C ASP A 7 -3.88 -7.84 10.13
N LEU A 8 -4.14 -6.69 10.77
CA LEU A 8 -3.59 -5.41 10.34
C LEU A 8 -2.06 -5.43 10.40
N LYS A 9 -1.48 -6.00 11.46
CA LYS A 9 -0.02 -6.08 11.60
C LYS A 9 0.59 -7.05 10.59
N GLU A 10 -0.08 -8.17 10.33
CA GLU A 10 0.33 -9.13 9.29
C GLU A 10 0.30 -8.47 7.91
N LEU A 11 -0.77 -7.73 7.59
CA LEU A 11 -0.88 -6.97 6.36
C LEU A 11 0.25 -5.93 6.25
N GLU A 12 0.50 -5.14 7.30
CA GLU A 12 1.61 -4.18 7.33
C GLU A 12 2.95 -4.84 7.00
N LEU A 13 3.27 -5.98 7.62
CA LEU A 13 4.51 -6.72 7.37
C LEU A 13 4.59 -7.24 5.94
N ALA A 14 3.50 -7.80 5.41
CA ALA A 14 3.45 -8.29 4.04
C ALA A 14 3.67 -7.16 3.02
N LEU A 15 3.11 -5.97 3.27
CA LEU A 15 3.29 -4.78 2.43
C LEU A 15 4.72 -4.23 2.53
N ALA A 16 5.32 -4.28 3.73
CA ALA A 16 6.64 -3.71 3.99
C ALA A 16 7.74 -4.32 3.12
N ASP A 17 7.74 -5.65 2.96
CA ASP A 17 8.81 -6.39 2.30
C ASP A 17 8.52 -6.70 0.83
N ARG A 18 7.25 -6.67 0.40
CA ARG A 18 6.86 -7.04 -0.96
C ARG A 18 6.71 -5.84 -1.90
N LEU A 19 6.29 -4.70 -1.36
CA LEU A 19 6.02 -3.51 -2.16
C LEU A 19 7.13 -2.46 -2.02
N TYR A 20 7.36 -1.73 -3.09
CA TYR A 20 8.38 -0.69 -3.18
C TYR A 20 7.93 0.50 -4.01
N VAL A 21 8.48 1.67 -3.72
CA VAL A 21 8.45 2.82 -4.61
C VAL A 21 9.65 2.73 -5.56
N GLN A 22 9.46 3.08 -6.83
CA GLN A 22 10.56 3.15 -7.80
C GLN A 22 10.90 4.61 -8.11
N VAL A 23 12.16 4.99 -7.89
CA VAL A 23 12.68 6.33 -8.21
C VAL A 23 13.96 6.16 -8.99
N ALA A 24 14.07 6.80 -10.16
CA ALA A 24 15.31 6.85 -10.94
C ALA A 24 16.03 5.48 -11.13
N GLY A 25 15.27 4.37 -11.19
CA GLY A 25 15.81 3.03 -11.42
C GLY A 25 16.15 2.22 -10.16
N TRP A 26 16.07 2.79 -8.96
CA TRP A 26 16.21 2.05 -7.70
C TRP A 26 14.85 1.85 -7.01
N HIS A 27 14.81 0.87 -6.11
CA HIS A 27 13.62 0.50 -5.36
C HIS A 27 13.78 0.89 -3.89
N LEU A 28 12.73 1.49 -3.31
CA LEU A 28 12.61 1.74 -1.88
C LEU A 28 11.44 0.93 -1.33
N TYR A 29 11.70 -0.09 -0.51
CA TYR A 29 10.64 -0.89 0.08
C TYR A 29 9.74 -0.06 1.01
N LEU A 30 8.46 -0.37 1.08
CA LEU A 30 7.50 0.41 1.87
C LEU A 30 7.80 0.35 3.38
N GLY A 31 8.46 -0.72 3.84
CA GLY A 31 8.97 -0.83 5.21
C GLY A 31 10.00 0.25 5.49
N ASP A 32 11.03 0.35 4.64
CA ASP A 32 12.10 1.36 4.75
C ASP A 32 11.58 2.79 4.53
N ALA A 33 10.57 2.95 3.68
CA ALA A 33 9.93 4.24 3.42
C ALA A 33 9.02 4.72 4.56
N GLY A 34 8.70 3.86 5.54
CA GLY A 34 7.69 4.16 6.56
C GLY A 34 6.27 4.32 6.02
N LEU A 35 5.98 3.72 4.86
CA LEU A 35 4.69 3.84 4.16
C LEU A 35 3.79 2.62 4.35
N ALA A 36 4.35 1.47 4.75
CA ALA A 36 3.62 0.21 4.86
C ALA A 36 2.42 0.29 5.81
N GLN A 37 2.61 0.87 7.01
CA GLN A 37 1.53 1.01 8.00
C GLN A 37 0.40 1.92 7.49
N THR A 38 0.75 3.05 6.88
CA THR A 38 -0.23 3.98 6.31
C THR A 38 -1.06 3.28 5.23
N LEU A 39 -0.41 2.51 4.34
CA LEU A 39 -1.11 1.74 3.31
C LEU A 39 -2.00 0.64 3.92
N ALA A 40 -1.52 -0.08 4.92
CA ALA A 40 -2.30 -1.11 5.61
C ALA A 40 -3.58 -0.56 6.23
N ILE A 41 -3.51 0.63 6.85
CA ILE A 41 -4.69 1.32 7.42
C ILE A 41 -5.68 1.71 6.32
N GLU A 42 -5.20 2.27 5.20
CA GLU A 42 -6.08 2.61 4.08
C GLU A 42 -6.74 1.36 3.46
N CYS A 43 -6.02 0.25 3.37
CA CYS A 43 -6.58 -1.02 2.94
C CYS A 43 -7.63 -1.53 3.94
N ALA A 44 -7.36 -1.46 5.26
CA ALA A 44 -8.27 -1.90 6.31
C ALA A 44 -9.65 -1.22 6.24
N GLY A 45 -9.69 0.06 5.87
CA GLY A 45 -10.93 0.80 5.67
C GLY A 45 -11.72 0.40 4.40
N ARG A 46 -11.16 -0.45 3.53
CA ARG A 46 -11.69 -0.77 2.20
C ARG A 46 -11.75 -2.27 1.88
N ILE A 47 -11.40 -3.15 2.80
CA ILE A 47 -11.33 -4.61 2.55
C ILE A 47 -12.66 -5.18 2.02
N ASP A 48 -13.78 -4.62 2.47
CA ASP A 48 -15.13 -5.06 2.09
C ASP A 48 -15.47 -4.82 0.61
N GLN A 49 -14.65 -4.04 -0.10
CA GLN A 49 -14.86 -3.71 -1.51
C GLN A 49 -14.19 -4.72 -2.45
N GLY A 50 -13.49 -5.73 -1.88
CA GLY A 50 -12.69 -6.69 -2.63
C GLY A 50 -11.28 -6.18 -2.93
N ALA A 51 -10.35 -7.11 -3.11
CA ALA A 51 -8.91 -6.82 -3.23
C ALA A 51 -8.57 -5.81 -4.33
N GLN A 52 -9.19 -5.92 -5.51
CA GLN A 52 -8.93 -5.02 -6.65
C GLN A 52 -9.33 -3.57 -6.36
N VAL A 53 -10.53 -3.36 -5.81
CA VAL A 53 -11.03 -2.01 -5.51
C VAL A 53 -10.28 -1.42 -4.34
N CYS A 54 -10.04 -2.23 -3.29
CA CYS A 54 -9.24 -1.88 -2.13
C CYS A 54 -7.84 -1.41 -2.52
N ALA A 55 -7.11 -2.21 -3.31
CA ALA A 55 -5.76 -1.90 -3.78
C ALA A 55 -5.69 -0.54 -4.48
N ARG A 56 -6.53 -0.34 -5.51
CA ARG A 56 -6.52 0.89 -6.31
C ARG A 56 -6.84 2.12 -5.48
N GLN A 57 -7.89 2.05 -4.65
CA GLN A 57 -8.30 3.19 -3.85
C GLN A 57 -7.32 3.50 -2.72
N ALA A 58 -6.74 2.48 -2.07
CA ALA A 58 -5.75 2.69 -1.02
C ALA A 58 -4.49 3.35 -1.57
N LEU A 59 -4.01 2.92 -2.75
CA LEU A 59 -2.85 3.54 -3.40
C LEU A 59 -3.08 4.99 -3.83
N GLU A 60 -4.30 5.35 -4.22
CA GLU A 60 -4.65 6.74 -4.51
C GLU A 60 -4.83 7.58 -3.23
N ALA A 61 -5.27 6.96 -2.14
CA ALA A 61 -5.49 7.64 -0.86
C ALA A 61 -4.18 7.98 -0.13
N VAL A 62 -3.16 7.11 -0.20
CA VAL A 62 -1.86 7.36 0.43
C VAL A 62 -1.10 8.46 -0.31
N GLN A 63 -1.09 9.67 0.26
CA GLN A 63 -0.39 10.83 -0.29
C GLN A 63 1.04 10.90 0.24
N VAL A 64 2.03 10.73 -0.62
CA VAL A 64 3.46 10.75 -0.28
C VAL A 64 4.06 12.14 -0.49
N PRO A 65 4.70 12.75 0.52
CA PRO A 65 5.39 14.04 0.36
C PRO A 65 6.69 13.88 -0.42
N ILE A 66 6.90 14.70 -1.45
CA ILE A 66 8.09 14.68 -2.31
C ILE A 66 8.84 16.02 -2.23
N GLY A 67 10.17 15.98 -2.37
CA GLY A 67 11.00 17.19 -2.41
C GLY A 67 11.01 17.96 -1.09
N GLY A 68 11.10 17.28 0.04
CA GLY A 68 11.01 17.90 1.37
C GLY A 68 9.59 18.36 1.74
N GLY A 69 8.56 17.84 1.07
CA GLY A 69 7.16 18.19 1.33
C GLY A 69 6.62 19.35 0.48
N ALA A 70 7.40 19.84 -0.50
CA ALA A 70 6.96 20.87 -1.43
C ALA A 70 5.76 20.44 -2.28
N THR A 71 5.62 19.13 -2.53
CA THR A 71 4.50 18.54 -3.26
C THR A 71 4.06 17.23 -2.61
N ARG A 72 2.84 16.81 -2.91
CA ARG A 72 2.32 15.47 -2.55
C ARG A 72 1.85 14.77 -3.81
N MET A 73 2.07 13.47 -3.88
CA MET A 73 1.51 12.64 -4.94
C MET A 73 0.99 11.32 -4.38
N PRO A 74 -0.07 10.74 -4.98
CA PRO A 74 -0.56 9.44 -4.57
C PRO A 74 0.52 8.37 -4.75
N LEU A 75 0.55 7.39 -3.85
CA LEU A 75 1.47 6.26 -3.92
C LEU A 75 1.32 5.50 -5.24
N ALA A 76 0.12 5.47 -5.82
CA ALA A 76 -0.15 4.95 -7.16
C ALA A 76 0.76 5.54 -8.27
N ARG A 77 1.26 6.77 -8.12
CA ARG A 77 2.16 7.43 -9.09
C ARG A 77 3.64 7.09 -8.90
N LEU A 78 3.97 6.46 -7.78
CA LEU A 78 5.33 6.13 -7.36
C LEU A 78 5.63 4.63 -7.50
N MET A 79 4.61 3.82 -7.78
CA MET A 79 4.72 2.38 -7.91
C MET A 79 4.66 1.95 -9.39
N PRO A 80 5.49 0.97 -9.79
CA PRO A 80 5.36 0.28 -11.08
C PRO A 80 4.02 -0.44 -11.20
N ALA A 81 3.46 -0.50 -12.42
CA ALA A 81 2.17 -1.12 -12.68
C ALA A 81 2.08 -2.59 -12.22
N GLY A 82 3.19 -3.34 -12.25
CA GLY A 82 3.23 -4.73 -11.79
C GLY A 82 2.89 -4.89 -10.30
N GLN A 83 3.23 -3.91 -9.47
CA GLN A 83 2.99 -4.00 -8.03
C GLN A 83 1.53 -3.81 -7.62
N LEU A 84 0.69 -3.26 -8.51
CA LEU A 84 -0.75 -3.25 -8.24
C LEU A 84 -1.28 -4.68 -8.10
N ARG A 85 -0.82 -5.59 -8.97
CA ARG A 85 -1.19 -7.00 -8.89
C ARG A 85 -0.62 -7.66 -7.64
N ASP A 86 0.64 -7.37 -7.27
CA ASP A 86 1.22 -7.89 -6.02
C ASP A 86 0.40 -7.46 -4.80
N LEU A 87 -0.07 -6.20 -4.76
CA LEU A 87 -0.93 -5.71 -3.71
C LEU A 87 -2.29 -6.42 -3.70
N GLU A 88 -2.91 -6.63 -4.86
CA GLU A 88 -4.16 -7.38 -4.98
C GLU A 88 -4.00 -8.81 -4.40
N GLU A 89 -2.92 -9.51 -4.76
CA GLU A 89 -2.60 -10.86 -4.24
C GLU A 89 -2.36 -10.87 -2.72
N VAL A 90 -1.69 -9.84 -2.18
CA VAL A 90 -1.51 -9.70 -0.72
C VAL A 90 -2.83 -9.46 -0.01
N LEU A 91 -3.80 -8.79 -0.64
CA LEU A 91 -5.09 -8.44 -0.06
C LEU A 91 -6.13 -9.56 -0.15
N GLU A 92 -5.97 -10.54 -1.05
CA GLU A 92 -6.91 -11.65 -1.24
C GLU A 92 -7.30 -12.39 0.05
N PRO A 93 -6.37 -12.75 0.96
CA PRO A 93 -6.71 -13.45 2.20
C PRO A 93 -7.60 -12.62 3.14
N PHE A 94 -7.52 -11.29 3.05
CA PHE A 94 -8.16 -10.34 3.96
C PHE A 94 -9.51 -9.82 3.47
N CYS A 95 -9.75 -9.84 2.15
CA CYS A 95 -10.96 -9.27 1.53
C CYS A 95 -12.10 -10.29 1.31
N ARG A 96 -12.27 -11.27 2.21
CA ARG A 96 -13.26 -12.35 2.07
C ARG A 96 -14.69 -11.92 2.40
#